data_AF-A0AAD3CV20-F1
#
_entry.id   AF-A0AAD3CV20-F1
#
_cell.length_a   1.000
_cell.length_b   1.000
_cell.length_c   1.000
_cell.angle_alpha   90.00
_cell.angle_beta   90.00
_cell.angle_gamma   90.00
#
_symmetry.space_group_name_H-M   'P 1'
#
loop_
_entity.id
_entity.type
_entity.pdbx_description
1 polymer ?
#
loop_
_entity_poly.entity_id
_entity_poly.type
_entity_poly.pdbx_seq_one_letter_code
_entity_poly.pdbx_strand_id
1 'polypeptide(L)'
;MSGNKDIEGEVVREVHLKISPQYASVQVIPKAEEKNDKNFPHNLHNAAELFLRVGMVENAERLRETTDSMINIYASNPDGKTGMRIGNGCVCWSCGYCGIPKDYKDDKKSIHSKKPGPCSNCGEFEQINWLKITHKDGKKVKDMPWIEHAPLSEEEQKKKKEAEIAAKRKEIEERVKQALKDRAEKEKNIPK
;
A
#
# COMPACT_ATOMS: atom_id res chain seq x y z
N MET A 1 -6.39 -13.68 35.74
CA MET A 1 -7.54 -13.62 34.81
C MET A 1 -7.81 -12.15 34.56
N SER A 2 -7.19 -11.59 33.53
CA SER A 2 -7.26 -10.16 33.23
C SER A 2 -8.38 -9.95 32.21
N GLY A 3 -9.43 -9.24 32.63
CA GLY A 3 -10.61 -8.98 31.80
C GLY A 3 -10.24 -8.22 30.53
N ASN A 4 -10.71 -8.73 29.39
CA ASN A 4 -10.85 -7.93 28.18
C ASN A 4 -11.79 -6.77 28.51
N LYS A 5 -11.24 -5.55 28.55
CA LYS A 5 -12.07 -4.35 28.51
C LYS A 5 -12.50 -4.19 27.06
N ASP A 6 -13.79 -4.36 26.81
CA ASP A 6 -14.39 -4.05 25.53
C ASP A 6 -14.08 -2.59 25.20
N ILE A 7 -13.44 -2.37 24.05
CA ILE A 7 -13.16 -1.04 23.54
C ILE A 7 -14.49 -0.52 23.00
N GLU A 8 -15.20 0.27 23.80
CA GLU A 8 -16.42 0.97 23.36
C GLU A 8 -16.05 1.99 22.28
N GLY A 9 -16.22 1.60 21.02
CA GLY A 9 -16.08 2.46 19.85
C GLY A 9 -16.99 1.97 18.74
N GLU A 10 -17.58 2.90 17.99
CA GLU A 10 -18.35 2.56 16.81
C GLU A 10 -17.41 1.91 15.78
N VAL A 11 -17.71 0.66 15.40
CA VAL A 11 -16.98 -0.04 14.35
C VAL A 11 -17.33 0.61 13.02
N VAL A 12 -16.47 1.52 12.57
CA VAL A 12 -16.69 2.29 11.32
C VAL A 12 -16.56 1.41 10.08
N ARG A 13 -15.65 0.42 10.10
CA ARG A 13 -15.48 -0.58 9.04
C ARG A 13 -14.72 -1.82 9.53
N GLU A 14 -15.08 -2.98 8.99
CA GLU A 14 -14.33 -4.23 9.16
C GLU A 14 -13.44 -4.47 7.94
N VAL A 15 -12.15 -4.75 8.16
CA VAL A 15 -11.17 -4.93 7.08
C VAL A 15 -10.44 -6.25 7.27
N HIS A 16 -10.54 -7.12 6.28
CA HIS A 16 -9.79 -8.38 6.22
C HIS A 16 -8.51 -8.19 5.40
N LEU A 17 -7.38 -8.01 6.09
CA LEU A 17 -6.06 -7.85 5.49
C LEU A 17 -5.26 -9.15 5.55
N LYS A 18 -4.95 -9.72 4.37
CA LYS A 18 -4.00 -10.82 4.23
C LYS A 18 -2.65 -10.26 3.81
N ILE A 19 -1.65 -10.39 4.67
CA ILE A 19 -0.26 -9.99 4.38
C ILE A 19 0.50 -11.21 3.85
N SER A 20 1.08 -11.10 2.65
CA SER A 20 1.83 -12.19 2.04
C SER A 20 3.14 -12.46 2.81
N PRO A 21 3.52 -13.73 3.05
CA PRO A 21 4.84 -14.07 3.59
C PRO A 21 5.99 -13.59 2.69
N GLN A 22 5.73 -13.37 1.39
CA GLN A 22 6.73 -12.87 0.45
C GLN A 22 7.23 -11.46 0.81
N TYR A 23 6.50 -10.70 1.61
CA TYR A 23 6.91 -9.35 2.04
C TYR A 23 8.19 -9.39 2.87
N ALA A 24 8.47 -10.52 3.53
CA ALA A 24 9.73 -10.73 4.25
C ALA A 24 10.96 -10.72 3.32
N SER A 25 10.80 -10.92 2.01
CA SER A 25 11.89 -10.81 1.01
C SER A 25 12.28 -9.37 0.67
N VAL A 26 11.47 -8.40 1.09
CA VAL A 26 11.71 -6.97 0.89
C VAL A 26 12.18 -6.37 2.22
N GLN A 27 13.49 -6.20 2.34
CA GLN A 27 14.15 -5.69 3.53
C GLN A 27 14.00 -4.17 3.63
N VAL A 28 13.79 -3.67 4.83
CA VAL A 28 13.83 -2.24 5.13
C VAL A 28 15.23 -1.90 5.61
N ILE A 29 15.85 -0.90 4.99
CA ILE A 29 17.20 -0.48 5.34
C ILE A 29 17.11 0.59 6.44
N PRO A 30 17.60 0.32 7.66
CA PRO A 30 17.64 1.32 8.72
C PRO A 30 18.58 2.46 8.37
N LYS A 31 18.25 3.67 8.82
CA LYS A 31 19.18 4.80 8.82
C LYS A 31 20.29 4.59 9.86
N ALA A 32 21.30 5.45 9.84
CA ALA A 32 22.46 5.34 10.73
C ALA A 32 22.05 5.34 12.22
N GLU A 33 21.09 6.19 12.57
CA GLU A 33 20.52 6.36 13.89
C GLU A 33 19.57 5.22 14.31
N GLU A 34 18.98 4.50 13.35
CA GLU A 34 18.03 3.40 13.57
C GLU A 34 18.72 2.02 13.64
N LYS A 35 20.00 1.93 13.23
CA LYS A 35 20.71 0.65 13.03
C LYS A 35 20.77 -0.25 14.28
N ASN A 36 20.76 0.35 15.47
CA ASN A 36 20.82 -0.37 16.74
C ASN A 36 19.47 -0.47 17.45
N ASP A 37 18.39 0.00 16.81
CA ASP A 37 17.06 -0.13 17.37
C ASP A 37 16.58 -1.58 17.21
N LYS A 38 16.38 -2.24 18.35
CA LYS A 38 15.92 -3.63 18.43
C LYS A 38 14.49 -3.81 17.94
N ASN A 39 13.71 -2.73 17.93
CA ASN A 39 12.30 -2.74 17.50
C ASN A 39 12.15 -2.26 16.05
N PHE A 40 13.25 -2.02 15.33
CA PHE A 40 13.17 -1.56 13.95
C PHE A 40 12.56 -2.64 13.04
N PRO A 41 11.54 -2.32 12.23
CA PRO A 41 10.93 -3.27 11.30
C PRO A 41 11.91 -3.61 10.17
N HIS A 42 12.45 -4.84 10.18
CA HIS A 42 13.52 -5.24 9.26
C HIS A 42 13.05 -5.56 7.83
N ASN A 43 11.76 -5.72 7.61
CA ASN A 43 11.17 -6.05 6.30
C ASN A 43 9.71 -5.55 6.22
N LEU A 44 9.13 -5.60 5.02
CA LEU A 44 7.77 -5.11 4.80
C LEU A 44 6.69 -5.92 5.52
N HIS A 45 6.96 -7.18 5.89
CA HIS A 45 6.04 -7.95 6.72
C HIS A 45 5.97 -7.35 8.13
N ASN A 46 7.12 -7.07 8.76
CA ASN A 46 7.15 -6.41 10.07
C ASN A 46 6.61 -4.97 10.02
N ALA A 47 6.82 -4.25 8.91
CA ALA A 47 6.23 -2.93 8.70
C ALA A 47 4.69 -3.00 8.69
N ALA A 48 4.11 -3.99 7.99
CA ALA A 48 2.66 -4.19 7.97
C ALA A 48 2.12 -4.55 9.35
N GLU A 49 2.80 -5.43 10.09
CA GLU A 49 2.45 -5.77 11.48
C GLU A 49 2.48 -4.53 12.38
N LEU A 50 3.51 -3.69 12.25
CA LEU A 50 3.64 -2.45 13.00
C LEU A 50 2.45 -1.53 12.76
N PHE A 51 2.11 -1.26 11.48
CA PHE A 51 0.95 -0.42 11.14
C PHE A 51 -0.35 -0.94 11.74
N LEU A 52 -0.57 -2.25 11.67
CA LEU A 52 -1.77 -2.87 12.26
C LEU A 52 -1.79 -2.76 13.78
N ARG A 53 -0.66 -2.98 14.45
CA ARG A 53 -0.57 -2.89 15.93
C ARG A 53 -0.79 -1.47 16.46
N VAL A 54 -0.45 -0.44 15.69
CA VAL A 54 -0.63 0.97 16.09
C VAL A 54 -1.91 1.60 15.52
N GLY A 55 -2.81 0.79 14.93
CA GLY A 55 -4.11 1.26 14.43
C GLY A 55 -4.06 2.02 13.11
N MET A 56 -2.93 2.02 12.40
CA MET A 56 -2.76 2.66 11.09
C MET A 56 -3.20 1.73 9.96
N VAL A 57 -4.48 1.34 9.97
CA VAL A 57 -5.03 0.34 9.04
C VAL A 57 -4.88 0.77 7.57
N GLU A 58 -5.13 2.04 7.27
CA GLU A 58 -4.97 2.57 5.89
C GLU A 58 -3.53 2.47 5.38
N ASN A 59 -2.54 2.61 6.27
CA ASN A 59 -1.14 2.46 5.91
C ASN A 59 -0.81 1.00 5.60
N ALA A 60 -1.39 0.06 6.36
CA ALA A 60 -1.26 -1.37 6.09
C ALA A 60 -1.94 -1.77 4.76
N GLU A 61 -3.13 -1.22 4.47
CA GLU A 61 -3.82 -1.42 3.18
C GLU A 61 -2.96 -0.92 2.02
N ARG A 62 -2.41 0.30 2.13
CA ARG A 62 -1.58 0.90 1.09
C ARG A 62 -0.25 0.17 0.89
N LEU A 63 0.39 -0.26 1.98
CA LEU A 63 1.59 -1.08 1.92
C LEU A 63 1.30 -2.38 1.18
N ARG A 64 0.17 -3.04 1.50
CA ARG A 64 -0.26 -4.26 0.82
C ARG A 64 -0.44 -4.01 -0.68
N GLU A 65 -1.26 -3.03 -1.05
CA GLU A 65 -1.57 -2.72 -2.45
C GLU A 65 -0.33 -2.47 -3.30
N THR A 66 0.57 -1.62 -2.80
CA THR A 66 1.79 -1.26 -3.52
C THR A 66 2.79 -2.41 -3.61
N THR A 67 2.93 -3.20 -2.54
CA THR A 67 3.85 -4.34 -2.52
C THR A 67 3.33 -5.50 -3.37
N ASP A 68 2.03 -5.80 -3.30
CA ASP A 68 1.39 -6.80 -4.16
C ASP A 68 1.49 -6.41 -5.63
N SER A 69 1.32 -5.13 -5.96
CA SER A 69 1.51 -4.64 -7.33
C SER A 69 2.93 -4.96 -7.82
N MET A 70 3.96 -4.68 -7.02
CA MET A 70 5.36 -4.97 -7.39
C MET A 70 5.61 -6.48 -7.54
N ILE A 71 5.11 -7.30 -6.61
CA ILE A 71 5.24 -8.77 -6.67
C ILE A 71 4.54 -9.34 -7.91
N ASN A 72 3.34 -8.85 -8.23
CA ASN A 72 2.58 -9.28 -9.41
C ASN A 72 3.30 -8.92 -10.71
N ILE A 73 3.94 -7.74 -10.76
CA ILE A 73 4.79 -7.38 -11.89
C ILE A 73 5.91 -8.41 -12.02
N TYR A 74 6.64 -8.73 -10.95
CA TYR A 74 7.68 -9.76 -11.01
C TYR A 74 7.17 -11.13 -11.48
N ALA A 75 6.01 -11.56 -11.00
CA ALA A 75 5.40 -12.84 -11.39
C ALA A 75 5.01 -12.87 -12.88
N SER A 76 4.72 -11.72 -13.48
CA SER A 76 4.38 -11.60 -14.91
C SER A 76 5.57 -11.68 -15.87
N ASN A 77 6.81 -11.75 -15.36
CA ASN A 77 8.04 -11.71 -16.16
C ASN A 77 8.06 -10.55 -17.18
N PRO A 78 8.10 -9.29 -16.72
CA PRO A 78 7.99 -8.14 -17.60
C PRO A 78 9.19 -8.08 -18.54
N ASP A 79 8.92 -7.86 -19.82
CA ASP A 79 9.92 -7.83 -20.89
C ASP A 79 10.77 -6.54 -20.91
N GLY A 80 10.54 -5.63 -19.95
CA GLY A 80 11.23 -4.35 -19.81
C GLY A 80 10.86 -3.31 -20.87
N LYS A 81 9.86 -3.58 -21.74
CA LYS A 81 9.47 -2.68 -22.85
C LYS A 81 8.22 -1.85 -22.56
N THR A 82 7.52 -2.15 -21.48
CA THR A 82 6.24 -1.53 -21.12
C THR A 82 6.43 -0.48 -20.02
N GLY A 83 5.52 0.51 -19.94
CA GLY A 83 5.57 1.72 -19.11
C GLY A 83 5.71 1.49 -17.60
N MET A 84 6.88 1.01 -17.19
CA MET A 84 7.27 0.70 -15.83
C MET A 84 8.40 1.63 -15.41
N ARG A 85 8.39 2.02 -14.13
CA ARG A 85 9.52 2.66 -13.48
C ARG A 85 10.34 1.59 -12.77
N ILE A 86 11.66 1.72 -12.89
CA ILE A 86 12.63 0.83 -12.25
C ILE A 86 13.56 1.71 -11.42
N GLY A 87 13.82 1.33 -10.16
CA GLY A 87 14.70 2.11 -9.29
C GLY A 87 14.81 1.53 -7.89
N ASN A 88 15.29 2.33 -6.93
CA ASN A 88 15.30 1.95 -5.52
C ASN A 88 13.95 2.28 -4.89
N GLY A 89 13.32 1.28 -4.26
CA GLY A 89 12.06 1.45 -3.54
C GLY A 89 12.27 2.04 -2.15
N CYS A 90 11.26 2.68 -1.60
CA CYS A 90 11.22 3.18 -0.23
C CYS A 90 9.89 2.81 0.44
N VAL A 91 9.86 2.79 1.77
CA VAL A 91 8.64 2.73 2.58
C VAL A 91 8.45 4.06 3.30
N CYS A 92 7.25 4.62 3.23
CA CYS A 92 6.87 5.82 3.95
C CYS A 92 6.06 5.45 5.20
N TRP A 93 6.54 5.80 6.38
CA TRP A 93 5.85 5.49 7.64
C TRP A 93 4.61 6.36 7.86
N SER A 94 4.59 7.59 7.30
CA SER A 94 3.46 8.50 7.44
C SER A 94 2.21 8.01 6.69
N CYS A 95 2.35 7.36 5.53
CA CYS A 95 1.20 6.91 4.73
C CYS A 95 1.23 5.45 4.29
N GLY A 96 2.24 4.66 4.62
CA GLY A 96 2.34 3.26 4.23
C GLY A 96 2.61 3.00 2.74
N TYR A 97 2.91 4.02 1.95
CA TYR A 97 3.31 3.83 0.55
C TYR A 97 4.66 3.12 0.47
N CYS A 98 4.72 2.06 -0.34
CA CYS A 98 5.95 1.45 -0.78
C CYS A 98 6.15 1.70 -2.28
N GLY A 99 7.31 2.23 -2.68
CA GLY A 99 7.58 2.44 -4.09
C GLY A 99 8.74 3.38 -4.37
N ILE A 100 8.91 3.75 -5.64
CA ILE A 100 10.02 4.62 -6.04
C ILE A 100 9.71 6.05 -5.59
N PRO A 101 10.62 6.73 -4.86
CA PRO A 101 10.43 8.11 -4.43
C PRO A 101 10.10 9.07 -5.58
N LYS A 102 9.49 10.20 -5.20
CA LYS A 102 9.22 11.30 -6.11
C LYS A 102 10.55 11.89 -6.55
N ASP A 103 10.63 12.25 -7.83
CA ASP A 103 11.85 12.82 -8.43
C ASP A 103 13.09 11.93 -8.28
N TYR A 104 12.89 10.61 -8.10
CA TYR A 104 13.97 9.64 -8.08
C TYR A 104 14.81 9.75 -9.35
N LYS A 105 16.09 10.01 -9.17
CA LYS A 105 17.11 9.99 -10.22
C LYS A 105 18.08 8.88 -9.88
N ASP A 106 18.34 8.00 -10.84
CA ASP A 106 19.31 6.94 -10.71
C ASP A 106 20.73 7.54 -10.74
N ASP A 107 21.19 8.04 -9.60
CA ASP A 107 22.57 8.43 -9.40
C ASP A 107 23.37 7.21 -8.97
N LYS A 108 24.57 7.00 -9.55
CA LYS A 108 25.49 5.90 -9.18
C LYS A 108 25.99 5.95 -7.73
N LYS A 109 25.43 6.83 -6.88
CA LYS A 109 25.77 6.98 -5.47
C LYS A 109 25.06 5.89 -4.66
N SER A 110 25.71 5.43 -3.59
CA SER A 110 25.16 4.36 -2.73
C SER A 110 23.85 4.79 -2.07
N ILE A 111 22.89 3.88 -1.97
CA ILE A 111 21.63 4.02 -1.21
C ILE A 111 21.86 4.46 0.25
N HIS A 112 23.04 4.18 0.81
CA HIS A 112 23.40 4.58 2.17
C HIS A 112 23.80 6.06 2.30
N SER A 113 24.07 6.74 1.18
CA SER A 113 24.55 8.13 1.17
C SER A 113 23.45 9.16 0.91
N LYS A 114 22.24 8.72 0.56
CA LYS A 114 21.12 9.59 0.16
C LYS A 114 19.90 9.28 1.02
N LYS A 115 19.21 10.32 1.49
CA LYS A 115 17.91 10.14 2.16
C LYS A 115 16.87 9.63 1.14
N PRO A 116 16.04 8.64 1.49
CA PRO A 116 14.91 8.26 0.67
C PRO A 116 13.83 9.34 0.73
N GLY A 117 13.39 9.81 -0.43
CA GLY A 117 12.30 10.78 -0.52
C GLY A 117 12.52 11.88 -1.57
N PRO A 118 11.50 12.73 -1.80
CA PRO A 118 10.19 12.72 -1.15
C PRO A 118 9.34 11.47 -1.45
N CYS A 119 8.38 11.13 -0.58
CA CYS A 119 7.40 10.08 -0.83
C CYS A 119 6.55 10.43 -2.07
N SER A 120 6.43 9.51 -3.04
CA SER A 120 5.60 9.71 -4.24
C SER A 120 4.11 9.87 -3.97
N ASN A 121 3.61 9.35 -2.86
CA ASN A 121 2.20 9.42 -2.52
C ASN A 121 1.83 10.69 -1.73
N CYS A 122 2.57 10.99 -0.65
CA CYS A 122 2.19 12.07 0.29
C CYS A 122 3.20 13.22 0.37
N GLY A 123 4.37 13.10 -0.25
CA GLY A 123 5.41 14.14 -0.19
C GLY A 123 6.18 14.22 1.12
N GLU A 124 6.02 13.28 2.06
CA GLU A 124 6.87 13.15 3.26
C GLU A 124 8.37 13.07 2.89
N PHE A 125 9.26 13.49 3.78
CA PHE A 125 10.71 13.50 3.56
C PHE A 125 11.52 12.81 4.66
N GLU A 126 11.04 12.81 5.90
CA GLU A 126 11.85 12.38 7.05
C GLU A 126 11.54 10.96 7.49
N GLN A 127 10.25 10.60 7.53
CA GLN A 127 9.80 9.29 8.00
C GLN A 127 9.73 8.27 6.86
N ILE A 128 10.86 8.08 6.18
CA ILE A 128 11.01 7.18 5.02
C ILE A 128 12.30 6.37 5.15
N ASN A 129 12.26 5.10 4.75
CA ASN A 129 13.41 4.21 4.66
C ASN A 129 13.55 3.60 3.26
N TRP A 130 14.79 3.34 2.82
CA TRP A 130 15.02 2.58 1.59
C TRP A 130 14.61 1.13 1.76
N LEU A 131 14.24 0.50 0.66
CA LEU A 131 13.93 -0.92 0.57
C LEU A 131 15.00 -1.63 -0.26
N LYS A 132 15.25 -2.90 0.10
CA LYS A 132 16.13 -3.80 -0.61
C LYS A 132 15.40 -5.10 -0.89
N ILE A 133 15.23 -5.42 -2.17
CA ILE A 133 14.61 -6.68 -2.60
C ILE A 133 15.71 -7.70 -2.85
N THR A 134 15.63 -8.85 -2.20
CA THR A 134 16.59 -9.94 -2.39
C THR A 134 15.91 -11.16 -2.97
N HIS A 135 16.46 -11.69 -4.07
CA HIS A 135 16.04 -12.96 -4.66
C HIS A 135 17.14 -14.01 -4.45
N LYS A 136 16.75 -15.22 -4.03
CA LYS A 136 17.67 -16.36 -3.94
C LYS A 136 17.57 -17.18 -5.21
N ASP A 137 18.64 -17.16 -6.00
CA ASP A 137 18.80 -18.05 -7.16
C ASP A 137 19.85 -19.11 -6.83
N GLY A 138 19.37 -20.28 -6.39
CA GLY A 138 20.20 -21.34 -5.82
C GLY A 138 20.96 -20.87 -4.57
N LYS A 139 22.30 -20.84 -4.66
CA LYS A 139 23.18 -20.36 -3.58
C LYS A 139 23.49 -18.87 -3.64
N LYS A 140 23.10 -18.15 -4.70
CA LYS A 140 23.42 -16.73 -4.89
C LYS A 140 22.23 -15.86 -4.45
N VAL A 141 22.50 -14.86 -3.63
CA VAL A 141 21.54 -13.79 -3.33
C VAL A 141 21.79 -12.66 -4.31
N LYS A 142 20.77 -12.31 -5.09
CA LYS A 142 20.83 -11.19 -6.04
C LYS A 142 19.92 -10.07 -5.56
N ASP A 143 20.44 -8.86 -5.62
CA ASP A 143 19.67 -7.65 -5.37
C ASP A 143 18.83 -7.32 -6.61
N MET A 144 17.55 -7.08 -6.40
CA MET A 144 16.58 -6.76 -7.44
C MET A 144 16.09 -5.31 -7.24
N PRO A 145 15.86 -4.55 -8.34
CA PRO A 145 15.34 -3.20 -8.22
C PRO A 145 13.88 -3.23 -7.75
N TRP A 146 13.37 -2.11 -7.26
CA TRP A 146 11.92 -1.92 -7.20
C TRP A 146 11.39 -1.65 -8.60
N ILE A 147 10.26 -2.27 -8.93
CA ILE A 147 9.55 -2.06 -10.20
C ILE A 147 8.10 -1.72 -9.90
N GLU A 148 7.56 -0.72 -10.60
CA GLU A 148 6.19 -0.26 -10.46
C GLU A 148 5.67 0.26 -11.81
N HIS A 149 4.35 0.28 -11.99
CA HIS A 149 3.77 0.95 -13.15
C HIS A 149 4.06 2.45 -13.10
N ALA A 150 4.32 3.04 -14.26
CA ALA A 150 4.42 4.49 -14.35
C ALA A 150 3.12 5.14 -13.85
N PRO A 151 3.19 6.28 -13.15
CA PRO A 151 2.00 7.02 -12.80
C PRO A 151 1.24 7.36 -14.07
N LEU A 152 -0.08 7.17 -14.04
CA LEU A 152 -0.97 7.59 -15.11
C LEU A 152 -0.78 9.08 -15.38
N SER A 153 -0.85 9.49 -16.64
CA SER A 153 -0.90 10.91 -17.01
C SER A 153 -2.08 11.62 -16.36
N GLU A 154 -2.05 12.95 -16.23
CA GLU A 154 -3.16 13.72 -15.63
C GLU A 154 -4.50 13.45 -16.33
N GLU A 155 -4.48 13.27 -17.65
CA GLU A 155 -5.66 12.94 -18.44
C GLU A 155 -6.21 11.53 -18.12
N GLU A 156 -5.34 10.54 -18.00
CA GLU A 156 -5.71 9.18 -17.62
C GLU A 156 -6.20 9.11 -16.17
N GLN A 157 -5.57 9.87 -15.26
CA GLN A 157 -6.03 10.00 -13.87
C GLN A 157 -7.43 10.62 -13.80
N LYS A 158 -7.69 11.67 -14.59
CA LYS A 158 -8.99 12.32 -14.66
C LYS A 158 -10.06 11.36 -15.18
N LYS A 159 -9.77 10.64 -16.27
CA LYS A 159 -10.66 9.60 -16.83
C LYS A 159 -10.96 8.49 -15.80
N LYS A 160 -9.94 8.02 -15.07
CA LYS A 160 -10.12 7.00 -14.02
C LYS A 160 -11.00 7.51 -12.87
N LYS A 161 -10.78 8.73 -12.39
CA LYS A 161 -11.60 9.35 -11.33
C LYS A 161 -13.04 9.57 -11.79
N GLU A 162 -13.25 10.04 -13.02
CA GLU A 162 -14.60 10.21 -13.59
C GLU A 162 -15.34 8.87 -13.71
N ALA A 163 -14.65 7.81 -14.14
CA ALA A 163 -15.21 6.46 -14.21
C ALA A 163 -15.58 5.91 -12.81
N GLU A 164 -14.71 6.10 -11.80
CA GLU A 164 -15.00 5.72 -10.41
C GLU A 164 -16.20 6.47 -9.84
N ILE A 165 -16.28 7.78 -10.09
CA ILE A 165 -17.41 8.60 -9.63
C ILE A 165 -18.70 8.15 -10.33
N ALA A 166 -18.65 7.86 -11.64
CA ALA A 166 -19.79 7.35 -12.38
C ALA A 166 -20.26 5.97 -11.87
N ALA A 167 -19.33 5.07 -11.57
CA ALA A 167 -19.64 3.75 -10.99
C ALA A 167 -20.31 3.89 -9.62
N LYS A 168 -19.76 4.73 -8.73
CA LYS A 168 -20.34 5.01 -7.41
C LYS A 168 -21.74 5.64 -7.51
N ARG A 169 -21.95 6.56 -8.46
CA ARG A 169 -23.28 7.16 -8.69
C ARG A 169 -24.30 6.10 -9.11
N LYS A 170 -23.93 5.20 -10.03
CA LYS A 170 -24.80 4.12 -10.47
C LYS A 170 -25.16 3.17 -9.33
N GLU A 171 -24.19 2.80 -8.51
CA GLU A 171 -24.42 1.95 -7.32
C GLU A 171 -25.39 2.61 -6.32
N ILE A 172 -25.22 3.91 -6.07
CA ILE A 172 -26.12 4.69 -5.20
C ILE A 172 -27.53 4.74 -5.78
N GLU A 173 -27.68 5.02 -7.08
CA GLU A 173 -28.99 5.06 -7.75
C GLU A 173 -29.71 3.71 -7.67
N GLU A 174 -29.01 2.59 -7.89
CA GLU A 174 -29.57 1.25 -7.75
C GLU A 174 -30.02 0.97 -6.31
N ARG A 175 -29.22 1.37 -5.31
CA ARG A 175 -29.57 1.21 -3.89
C ARG A 175 -30.78 2.05 -3.48
N VAL A 176 -30.87 3.30 -3.95
CA VAL A 176 -32.03 4.19 -3.70
C VAL A 176 -33.28 3.62 -4.35
N LYS A 177 -33.18 3.13 -5.59
CA LYS A 177 -34.31 2.51 -6.30
C LYS A 177 -34.82 1.28 -5.58
N GLN A 178 -33.92 0.43 -5.06
CA GLN A 178 -34.31 -0.73 -4.25
C GLN A 178 -35.01 -0.31 -2.96
N ALA A 179 -34.45 0.66 -2.22
CA ALA A 179 -35.05 1.14 -0.97
C ALA A 179 -36.46 1.74 -1.17
N LEU A 180 -36.70 2.45 -2.27
CA LEU A 180 -38.02 2.98 -2.61
C LEU A 180 -39.04 1.88 -2.92
N LYS A 181 -38.63 0.80 -3.61
CA LYS A 181 -39.48 -0.37 -3.83
C LYS A 181 -39.85 -1.07 -2.53
N ASP A 182 -38.85 -1.34 -1.68
CA ASP A 182 -39.06 -1.99 -0.39
C ASP A 182 -40.00 -1.19 0.51
N ARG A 183 -39.92 0.15 0.48
CA ARG A 183 -40.84 1.03 1.21
C ARG A 183 -42.27 0.97 0.67
N ALA A 184 -42.43 1.02 -0.65
CA ALA A 184 -43.74 0.93 -1.28
C ALA A 184 -44.42 -0.43 -1.04
N GLU A 185 -43.66 -1.51 -0.96
CA GLU A 185 -44.18 -2.84 -0.59
C GLU A 185 -44.56 -2.94 0.88
N LYS A 186 -43.75 -2.35 1.78
CA LYS A 186 -44.09 -2.28 3.21
C LYS A 186 -45.36 -1.48 3.47
N GLU A 187 -45.54 -0.34 2.80
CA GLU A 187 -46.74 0.49 2.93
C GLU A 187 -48.02 -0.21 2.44
N LYS A 188 -47.92 -1.14 1.48
CA LYS A 188 -49.04 -1.98 1.01
C LYS A 188 -49.41 -3.11 1.98
N ASN A 189 -48.48 -3.54 2.83
CA ASN A 189 -48.64 -4.66 3.77
C ASN A 189 -48.98 -4.23 5.20
N ILE A 190 -49.30 -2.95 5.44
CA ILE A 190 -49.80 -2.50 6.74
C ILE A 190 -51.29 -2.90 6.83
N PRO A 191 -51.67 -3.83 7.73
CA PRO A 191 -53.08 -4.18 7.91
C PRO A 191 -53.82 -2.98 8.50
N LYS A 192 -54.99 -2.67 7.92
CA LYS A 192 -55.92 -1.65 8.44
C LYS A 192 -56.58 -2.11 9.73
#